data_AF-A0A966IXQ9-F1
#
_entry.id   AF-A0A966IXQ9-F1
#
_cell.length_a   1.000
_cell.length_b   1.000
_cell.length_c   1.000
_cell.angle_alpha   90.00
_cell.angle_beta   90.00
_cell.angle_gamma   90.00
#
_symmetry.space_group_name_H-M   'P 1'
#
loop_
_entity.id
_entity.type
_entity.pdbx_description
1 polymer ?
#
loop_
_entity_poly.entity_id
_entity_poly.type
_entity_poly.pdbx_seq_one_letter_code
_entity_poly.pdbx_strand_id
1 'polypeptide(L)'
;ELPHHGPLVGYAVSERDYATTLVRNFFYSALMVEVWSGLSDAADRALSAIAERSLKETRYHLRHSHDWLIRLGDGTEESHRRVQAAIDHLWAYTLEFWSASPVETAAADQGLDMTAIHAAWQRTVAAGLAQATLHQPADDGYVPQGKTGVHSEHLGYLLAEMQSLARAHPHGQW
;
A
#
# COMPACT_ATOMS: atom_id res chain seq x y z
N GLU A 1 -2.57 -5.66 5.61
CA GLU A 1 -1.15 -5.77 5.14
C GLU A 1 -1.14 -6.00 3.63
N LEU A 2 -0.19 -5.44 2.88
CA LEU A 2 0.02 -5.84 1.48
C LEU A 2 1.28 -6.71 1.38
N PRO A 3 1.19 -7.99 0.97
CA PRO A 3 2.36 -8.87 0.89
C PRO A 3 3.36 -8.37 -0.17
N HIS A 4 4.63 -8.70 0.04
CA HIS A 4 5.73 -8.24 -0.80
C HIS A 4 6.29 -9.27 -1.79
N HIS A 5 5.66 -10.43 -1.83
CA HIS A 5 5.91 -11.54 -2.74
C HIS A 5 4.57 -12.01 -3.33
N GLY A 6 4.61 -12.87 -4.35
CA GLY A 6 3.41 -13.52 -4.89
C GLY A 6 2.73 -14.45 -3.87
N PRO A 7 1.72 -15.25 -4.28
CA PRO A 7 0.98 -16.14 -3.38
C PRO A 7 1.86 -17.28 -2.85
N LEU A 8 2.56 -17.01 -1.75
CA LEU A 8 3.51 -17.90 -1.08
C LEU A 8 3.18 -17.96 0.41
N VAL A 9 3.45 -19.11 1.01
CA VAL A 9 3.41 -19.24 2.47
C VAL A 9 4.56 -18.47 3.13
N GLY A 10 4.39 -18.01 4.37
CA GLY A 10 5.31 -17.03 4.97
C GLY A 10 6.77 -17.41 5.16
N TYR A 11 7.10 -18.69 5.17
CA TYR A 11 8.48 -19.18 5.20
C TYR A 11 9.03 -19.55 3.82
N ALA A 12 8.20 -19.52 2.77
CA ALA A 12 8.64 -19.88 1.43
C ALA A 12 9.52 -18.78 0.85
N VAL A 13 10.62 -19.20 0.24
CA VAL A 13 11.55 -18.32 -0.46
C VAL A 13 11.39 -18.58 -1.96
N SER A 14 11.10 -17.54 -2.71
CA SER A 14 11.16 -17.54 -4.17
C SER A 14 11.93 -16.33 -4.67
N GLU A 15 12.31 -16.35 -5.94
CA GLU A 15 12.70 -15.14 -6.64
C GLU A 15 11.60 -14.08 -6.50
N ARG A 16 11.98 -12.86 -6.12
CA ARG A 16 11.05 -11.75 -5.95
C ARG A 16 10.63 -11.23 -7.32
N ASP A 17 9.33 -11.09 -7.54
CA ASP A 17 8.83 -10.44 -8.75
C ASP A 17 8.75 -8.92 -8.54
N TYR A 18 9.37 -8.17 -9.46
CA TYR A 18 9.31 -6.72 -9.45
C TYR A 18 7.87 -6.22 -9.66
N ALA A 19 7.03 -6.94 -10.42
CA ALA A 19 5.63 -6.58 -10.63
C ALA A 19 4.85 -6.52 -9.31
N THR A 20 5.04 -7.49 -8.40
CA THR A 20 4.40 -7.46 -7.08
C THR A 20 4.84 -6.26 -6.26
N THR A 21 6.14 -5.96 -6.25
CA THR A 21 6.67 -4.81 -5.51
C THR A 21 6.15 -3.49 -6.08
N LEU A 22 6.09 -3.40 -7.40
CA LEU A 22 5.58 -2.24 -8.12
C LEU A 22 4.10 -1.99 -7.82
N VAL A 23 3.24 -3.01 -8.00
CA VAL A 23 1.79 -2.91 -7.78
C VAL A 23 1.49 -2.58 -6.33
N ARG A 24 2.18 -3.22 -5.37
CA ARG A 24 2.09 -2.87 -3.95
C ARG A 24 2.39 -1.39 -3.72
N ASN A 25 3.48 -0.90 -4.30
CA ASN A 25 3.89 0.49 -4.16
C ASN A 25 2.89 1.46 -4.81
N PHE A 26 2.34 1.10 -5.97
CA PHE A 26 1.33 1.90 -6.68
C PHE A 26 0.05 2.05 -5.84
N PHE A 27 -0.56 0.95 -5.41
CA PHE A 27 -1.80 0.99 -4.61
C PHE A 27 -1.62 1.76 -3.31
N TYR A 28 -0.51 1.53 -2.60
CA TYR A 28 -0.25 2.21 -1.33
C TYR A 28 0.10 3.69 -1.52
N SER A 29 0.92 4.04 -2.52
CA SER A 29 1.26 5.43 -2.80
C SER A 29 0.04 6.23 -3.26
N ALA A 30 -0.86 5.63 -4.04
CA ALA A 30 -2.11 6.25 -4.44
C ALA A 30 -2.98 6.58 -3.21
N LEU A 31 -3.02 5.70 -2.20
CA LEU A 31 -3.74 5.97 -0.94
C LEU A 31 -3.05 7.09 -0.16
N MET A 32 -1.74 6.96 0.02
CA MET A 32 -1.00 7.85 0.91
C MET A 32 -0.88 9.28 0.38
N VAL A 33 -0.93 9.51 -0.94
CA VAL A 33 -1.02 10.87 -1.48
C VAL A 33 -2.30 11.55 -0.98
N GLU A 34 -3.44 10.87 -1.00
CA GLU A 34 -4.72 11.41 -0.57
C GLU A 34 -4.77 11.59 0.96
N VAL A 35 -4.30 10.59 1.72
CA VAL A 35 -4.22 10.67 3.18
C VAL A 35 -3.34 11.83 3.64
N TRP A 36 -2.11 11.95 3.09
CA TRP A 36 -1.22 13.05 3.47
C TRP A 36 -1.72 14.41 3.00
N SER A 37 -2.40 14.47 1.85
CA SER A 37 -3.04 15.70 1.40
C SER A 37 -4.12 16.14 2.38
N GLY A 38 -5.02 15.26 2.78
CA GLY A 38 -6.08 15.61 3.74
C GLY A 38 -5.54 15.96 5.13
N LEU A 39 -4.53 15.24 5.62
CA LEU A 39 -3.90 15.51 6.92
C LEU A 39 -2.99 16.75 6.94
N SER A 40 -2.63 17.31 5.78
CA SER A 40 -1.85 18.56 5.73
C SER A 40 -2.64 19.73 6.32
N ASP A 41 -3.96 19.68 6.27
CA ASP A 41 -4.86 20.70 6.82
C ASP A 41 -5.36 20.37 8.25
N ALA A 42 -4.78 19.34 8.89
CA ALA A 42 -5.17 18.93 10.24
C ALA A 42 -4.96 20.05 11.29
N ALA A 43 -5.85 20.09 12.28
CA ALA A 43 -5.76 21.07 13.37
C ALA A 43 -4.51 20.84 14.25
N ASP A 44 -4.11 19.58 14.44
CA ASP A 44 -2.84 19.24 15.07
C ASP A 44 -1.65 19.66 14.17
N ARG A 45 -0.89 20.65 14.67
CA ARG A 45 0.25 21.23 13.95
C ARG A 45 1.40 20.25 13.73
N ALA A 46 1.63 19.30 14.65
CA ALA A 46 2.70 18.32 14.50
C ALA A 46 2.31 17.30 13.42
N LEU A 47 1.06 16.86 13.42
CA LEU A 47 0.53 15.96 12.39
C LEU A 47 0.55 16.61 11.00
N SER A 48 0.03 17.84 10.89
CA SER A 48 0.05 18.62 9.65
C SER A 48 1.49 18.79 9.11
N ALA A 49 2.45 19.13 9.96
CA ALA A 49 3.84 19.29 9.55
C ALA A 49 4.50 17.98 9.05
N ILE A 50 4.13 16.83 9.62
CA ILE A 50 4.56 15.51 9.14
C ILE A 50 3.92 15.24 7.77
N ALA A 51 2.61 15.44 7.66
CA ALA A 51 1.84 15.18 6.44
C ALA A 51 2.36 16.01 5.25
N GLU A 52 2.63 17.31 5.44
CA GLU A 52 3.17 18.17 4.38
C GLU A 52 4.53 17.69 3.84
N ARG A 53 5.39 17.17 4.73
CA ARG A 53 6.70 16.61 4.35
C ARG A 53 6.52 15.29 3.62
N SER A 54 5.74 14.37 4.20
CA SER A 54 5.46 13.06 3.63
C SER A 54 4.72 13.13 2.30
N LEU A 55 3.86 14.12 2.09
CA LEU A 55 3.15 14.33 0.83
C LEU A 55 4.10 14.58 -0.34
N LYS A 56 5.16 15.36 -0.11
CA LYS A 56 6.17 15.64 -1.15
C LYS A 56 6.80 14.35 -1.63
N GLU A 57 7.30 13.52 -0.71
CA GLU A 57 7.94 12.24 -1.01
C GLU A 57 6.96 11.25 -1.66
N THR A 58 5.75 11.13 -1.11
CA THR A 58 4.74 10.17 -1.58
C THR A 58 4.29 10.47 -3.00
N ARG A 59 4.24 11.75 -3.41
CA ARG A 59 4.00 12.12 -4.82
C ARG A 59 5.08 11.58 -5.77
N TYR A 60 6.35 11.52 -5.34
CA TYR A 60 7.40 10.88 -6.13
C TYR A 60 7.21 9.36 -6.19
N HIS A 61 6.82 8.72 -5.09
CA HIS A 61 6.53 7.28 -5.07
C HIS A 61 5.37 6.92 -6.01
N LEU A 62 4.28 7.70 -5.98
CA LEU A 62 3.14 7.50 -6.88
C LEU A 62 3.55 7.71 -8.33
N ARG A 63 4.26 8.80 -8.66
CA ARG A 63 4.73 9.04 -10.04
C ARG A 63 5.61 7.90 -10.55
N HIS A 64 6.60 7.49 -9.75
CA HIS A 64 7.51 6.42 -10.13
C HIS A 64 6.77 5.10 -10.36
N SER A 65 5.90 4.71 -9.42
CA SER A 65 5.15 3.46 -9.52
C SER A 65 4.12 3.48 -10.65
N HIS A 66 3.47 4.62 -10.90
CA HIS A 66 2.56 4.81 -12.03
C HIS A 66 3.28 4.70 -13.39
N ASP A 67 4.43 5.38 -13.54
CA ASP A 67 5.21 5.33 -14.79
C ASP A 67 5.66 3.89 -15.12
N TRP A 68 6.07 3.14 -14.10
CA TRP A 68 6.46 1.74 -14.27
C TRP A 68 5.27 0.81 -14.48
N LEU A 69 4.11 1.10 -13.85
CA LEU A 69 2.88 0.35 -14.08
C LEU A 69 2.50 0.38 -15.56
N ILE A 70 2.53 1.56 -16.18
CA ILE A 70 2.23 1.72 -17.60
C ILE A 70 3.26 1.00 -18.47
N ARG A 71 4.55 1.18 -18.20
CA ARG A 71 5.63 0.55 -19.01
C ARG A 71 5.57 -0.97 -19.01
N LEU A 72 5.18 -1.58 -17.89
CA LEU A 72 5.11 -3.03 -17.77
C LEU A 72 3.75 -3.58 -18.15
N GLY A 73 2.66 -2.85 -17.88
CA GLY A 73 1.32 -3.19 -18.33
C GLY A 73 1.19 -3.13 -19.84
N ASP A 74 1.57 -2.02 -20.47
CA ASP A 74 1.56 -1.87 -21.93
C ASP A 74 2.91 -2.23 -22.57
N GLY A 75 3.59 -3.21 -21.97
CA GLY A 75 4.94 -3.63 -22.35
C GLY A 75 4.94 -4.87 -23.26
N THR A 76 5.59 -5.93 -22.80
CA THR A 76 5.54 -7.25 -23.46
C THR A 76 4.39 -8.08 -22.90
N GLU A 77 4.00 -9.14 -23.61
CA GLU A 77 3.00 -10.09 -23.11
C GLU A 77 3.37 -10.65 -21.72
N GLU A 78 4.65 -10.95 -21.51
CA GLU A 78 5.13 -11.47 -20.23
C GLU A 78 5.10 -10.40 -19.12
N SER A 79 5.50 -9.16 -19.38
CA SER A 79 5.42 -8.10 -18.36
C SER A 79 3.98 -7.77 -18.01
N HIS A 80 3.11 -7.71 -19.03
CA HIS A 80 1.68 -7.49 -18.86
C HIS A 80 1.06 -8.56 -17.96
N ARG A 81 1.30 -9.84 -18.29
CA ARG A 81 0.80 -10.99 -17.52
C ARG A 81 1.25 -10.96 -16.06
N ARG A 82 2.50 -10.59 -15.78
CA ARG A 82 3.02 -10.49 -14.40
C ARG A 82 2.40 -9.35 -13.61
N VAL A 83 2.23 -8.18 -14.22
CA VAL A 83 1.59 -7.04 -13.56
C VAL A 83 0.11 -7.33 -13.29
N GLN A 84 -0.60 -7.93 -14.25
CA GLN A 84 -1.99 -8.35 -14.04
C GLN A 84 -2.08 -9.37 -12.89
N ALA A 85 -1.23 -10.40 -12.88
CA ALA A 85 -1.22 -11.38 -11.79
C ALA A 85 -0.91 -10.74 -10.42
N ALA A 86 -0.04 -9.73 -10.37
CA ALA A 86 0.24 -8.97 -9.15
C ALA A 86 -0.97 -8.13 -8.70
N ILE A 87 -1.72 -7.53 -9.63
CA ILE A 87 -2.97 -6.82 -9.33
C ILE A 87 -4.01 -7.78 -8.77
N ASP A 88 -4.26 -8.89 -9.47
CA ASP A 88 -5.24 -9.90 -9.05
C ASP A 88 -4.92 -10.44 -7.65
N HIS A 89 -3.64 -10.65 -7.37
CA HIS A 89 -3.19 -11.12 -6.06
C HIS A 89 -3.36 -10.08 -4.95
N LEU A 90 -3.05 -8.80 -5.23
CA LEU A 90 -2.99 -7.75 -4.21
C LEU A 90 -4.33 -7.03 -4.00
N TRP A 91 -5.30 -7.17 -4.92
CA TRP A 91 -6.54 -6.40 -4.91
C TRP A 91 -7.35 -6.57 -3.61
N ALA A 92 -7.60 -7.81 -3.18
CA ALA A 92 -8.36 -8.10 -1.97
C ALA A 92 -7.76 -7.43 -0.70
N TYR A 93 -6.45 -7.20 -0.68
CA TYR A 93 -5.80 -6.53 0.44
C TYR A 93 -6.08 -5.03 0.50
N THR A 94 -6.42 -4.41 -0.62
CA THR A 94 -6.81 -2.99 -0.67
C THR A 94 -8.17 -2.75 -0.02
N LEU A 95 -9.02 -3.79 0.11
CA LEU A 95 -10.32 -3.70 0.78
C LEU A 95 -10.20 -3.34 2.26
N GLU A 96 -9.08 -3.72 2.90
CA GLU A 96 -8.80 -3.33 4.29
C GLU A 96 -8.60 -1.80 4.44
N PHE A 97 -8.17 -1.09 3.39
CA PHE A 97 -7.98 0.37 3.45
C PHE A 97 -9.25 1.08 3.90
N TRP A 98 -10.41 0.57 3.49
CA TRP A 98 -11.73 1.14 3.72
C TRP A 98 -12.42 0.57 4.96
N SER A 99 -11.78 -0.36 5.67
CA SER A 99 -12.29 -0.89 6.93
C SER A 99 -12.11 0.15 8.04
N ALA A 100 -13.18 0.39 8.80
CA ALA A 100 -13.15 1.29 9.95
C ALA A 100 -12.22 0.74 11.04
N SER A 101 -11.43 1.62 11.66
CA SER A 101 -10.69 1.33 12.88
C SER A 101 -10.60 2.58 13.75
N PRO A 102 -10.15 2.45 15.02
CA PRO A 102 -9.93 3.61 15.88
C PRO A 102 -9.00 4.67 15.27
N VAL A 103 -8.08 4.27 14.39
CA VAL A 103 -7.15 5.19 13.71
C VAL A 103 -7.87 6.05 12.68
N GLU A 104 -8.77 5.48 11.86
CA GLU A 104 -9.56 6.27 10.91
C GLU A 104 -10.52 7.21 11.62
N THR A 105 -11.11 6.80 12.75
CA THR A 105 -11.93 7.69 13.57
C THR A 105 -11.11 8.89 14.07
N ALA A 106 -9.91 8.64 14.63
CA ALA A 106 -9.04 9.70 15.10
C ALA A 106 -8.56 10.62 13.96
N ALA A 107 -8.33 10.09 12.76
CA ALA A 107 -7.97 10.89 11.60
C ALA A 107 -9.17 11.72 11.08
N ALA A 108 -10.38 11.18 11.13
CA ALA A 108 -11.59 11.91 10.78
C ALA A 108 -11.86 13.08 11.73
N ASP A 109 -11.56 12.92 13.03
CA ASP A 109 -11.59 14.02 14.02
C ASP A 109 -10.58 15.14 13.69
N GLN A 110 -9.54 14.84 12.90
CA GLN A 110 -8.60 15.82 12.35
C GLN A 110 -9.02 16.39 11.00
N GLY A 111 -10.21 16.06 10.50
CA GLY A 111 -10.77 16.55 9.24
C GLY A 111 -10.56 15.63 8.03
N LEU A 112 -10.05 14.41 8.24
CA LEU A 112 -9.85 13.46 7.13
C LEU A 112 -11.17 12.82 6.67
N ASP A 113 -11.56 13.08 5.42
CA ASP A 113 -12.74 12.42 4.82
C ASP A 113 -12.32 11.14 4.07
N MET A 114 -12.47 9.99 4.74
CA MET A 114 -12.15 8.69 4.16
C MET A 114 -13.03 8.30 2.97
N THR A 115 -14.24 8.85 2.87
CA THR A 115 -15.14 8.59 1.72
C THR A 115 -14.65 9.33 0.49
N ALA A 116 -14.26 10.60 0.64
CA ALA A 116 -13.63 11.38 -0.43
C ALA A 116 -12.31 10.76 -0.89
N ILE A 117 -11.48 10.28 0.06
CA ILE A 117 -10.22 9.57 -0.22
C ILE A 117 -10.48 8.29 -1.00
N HIS A 118 -11.47 7.47 -0.61
CA HIS A 118 -11.80 6.26 -1.33
C HIS A 118 -12.16 6.56 -2.80
N ALA A 119 -13.01 7.56 -3.03
CA ALA A 119 -13.38 7.95 -4.38
C ALA A 119 -12.18 8.50 -5.20
N ALA A 120 -11.27 9.24 -4.56
CA ALA A 120 -10.06 9.75 -5.22
C ALA A 120 -9.09 8.63 -5.57
N TRP A 121 -8.86 7.70 -4.65
CA TRP A 121 -8.04 6.52 -4.87
C TRP A 121 -8.56 5.66 -6.02
N GLN A 122 -9.87 5.38 -6.05
CA GLN A 122 -10.50 4.61 -7.12
C GLN A 122 -10.29 5.26 -8.49
N ARG A 123 -10.42 6.59 -8.58
CA ARG A 123 -10.15 7.32 -9.84
C ARG A 123 -8.70 7.18 -10.28
N THR A 124 -7.75 7.37 -9.37
CA THR A 124 -6.31 7.26 -9.66
C THR A 124 -5.94 5.86 -10.11
N VAL A 125 -6.42 4.84 -9.40
CA VAL A 125 -6.15 3.43 -9.73
C VAL A 125 -6.80 3.03 -11.05
N ALA A 126 -8.10 3.32 -11.24
CA ALA A 126 -8.80 2.99 -12.48
C ALA A 126 -8.15 3.66 -13.70
N ALA A 127 -7.75 4.93 -13.59
CA ALA A 127 -7.04 5.64 -14.65
C ALA A 127 -5.68 4.99 -14.97
N GLY A 128 -4.90 4.65 -13.94
CA GLY A 128 -3.60 4.00 -14.10
C GLY A 128 -3.71 2.62 -14.75
N LEU A 129 -4.68 1.81 -14.32
CA LEU A 129 -4.94 0.48 -14.90
C LEU A 129 -5.38 0.59 -16.36
N ALA A 130 -6.32 1.49 -16.66
CA ALA A 130 -6.79 1.70 -18.02
C ALA A 130 -5.67 2.16 -18.96
N GLN A 131 -4.82 3.09 -18.52
CA GLN A 131 -3.68 3.55 -19.31
C GLN A 131 -2.64 2.45 -19.53
N ALA A 132 -2.48 1.55 -18.56
CA ALA A 132 -1.57 0.41 -18.63
C ALA A 132 -2.17 -0.83 -19.33
N THR A 133 -3.37 -0.70 -19.93
CA THR A 133 -4.13 -1.79 -20.58
C THR A 133 -4.52 -2.96 -19.68
N LEU A 134 -4.50 -2.77 -18.35
CA LEU A 134 -4.77 -3.79 -17.34
C LEU A 134 -6.24 -3.78 -16.89
N HIS A 135 -6.69 -4.90 -16.33
CA HIS A 135 -8.04 -5.07 -15.81
C HIS A 135 -8.09 -4.89 -14.29
N GLN A 136 -9.12 -4.16 -13.85
CA GLN A 136 -9.45 -4.05 -12.43
C GLN A 136 -10.20 -5.32 -11.97
N PRO A 137 -9.73 -6.01 -10.92
CA PRO A 137 -10.46 -7.12 -10.32
C PRO A 137 -11.77 -6.68 -9.66
N ALA A 138 -12.66 -7.63 -9.37
CA ALA A 138 -13.85 -7.38 -8.58
C ALA A 138 -13.49 -7.18 -7.10
N ASP A 139 -14.32 -6.44 -6.37
CA ASP A 139 -14.20 -6.29 -4.92
C ASP A 139 -14.73 -7.54 -4.20
N ASP A 140 -14.01 -8.66 -4.37
CA ASP A 140 -14.34 -9.95 -3.78
C ASP A 140 -13.18 -10.51 -2.93
N GLY A 141 -13.46 -11.63 -2.26
CA GLY A 141 -12.49 -12.34 -1.44
C GLY A 141 -12.50 -11.93 0.04
N TYR A 142 -11.43 -12.33 0.73
CA TYR A 142 -11.24 -12.10 2.15
C TYR A 142 -10.67 -10.71 2.42
N VAL A 143 -11.29 -9.94 3.31
CA VAL A 143 -10.79 -8.65 3.77
C VAL A 143 -9.78 -8.87 4.91
N PRO A 144 -8.51 -8.45 4.75
CA PRO A 144 -7.51 -8.57 5.81
C PRO A 144 -7.86 -7.76 7.06
N GLN A 145 -7.30 -8.17 8.21
CA GLN A 145 -7.60 -7.65 9.54
C GLN A 145 -6.33 -7.20 10.30
N GLY A 146 -5.30 -6.79 9.56
CA GLY A 146 -4.06 -6.25 10.12
C GLY A 146 -4.28 -5.00 10.99
N LYS A 147 -5.29 -4.16 10.70
CA LYS A 147 -5.66 -3.02 11.57
C LYS A 147 -6.10 -3.44 12.98
N THR A 148 -6.51 -4.69 13.18
CA THR A 148 -6.90 -5.24 14.49
C THR A 148 -5.87 -6.23 15.04
N GLY A 149 -4.64 -6.22 14.51
CA GLY A 149 -3.56 -7.09 14.97
C GLY A 149 -3.62 -8.53 14.45
N VAL A 150 -4.52 -8.83 13.51
CA VAL A 150 -4.62 -10.16 12.88
C VAL A 150 -3.90 -10.11 11.54
N HIS A 151 -2.62 -10.47 11.58
CA HIS A 151 -1.70 -10.37 10.45
C HIS A 151 -1.57 -11.69 9.68
N SER A 152 -1.05 -11.58 8.45
CA SER A 152 -0.60 -12.75 7.69
C SER A 152 0.59 -13.41 8.39
N GLU A 153 0.94 -14.65 8.00
CA GLU A 153 2.12 -15.31 8.57
C GLU A 153 3.44 -14.58 8.22
N HIS A 154 3.43 -13.63 7.28
CA HIS A 154 4.60 -12.86 6.86
C HIS A 154 5.14 -11.93 7.95
N LEU A 155 4.26 -11.34 8.77
CA LEU A 155 4.69 -10.32 9.75
C LEU A 155 5.60 -10.91 10.82
N GLY A 156 5.36 -12.15 11.25
CA GLY A 156 6.15 -12.82 12.27
C GLY A 156 7.63 -12.92 11.88
N TYR A 157 7.91 -13.32 10.64
CA TYR A 157 9.27 -13.40 10.10
C TYR A 157 9.91 -12.02 9.96
N LEU A 158 9.16 -11.03 9.47
CA LEU A 158 9.64 -9.66 9.33
C LEU A 158 10.05 -9.06 10.68
N LEU A 159 9.21 -9.19 11.71
CA LEU A 159 9.51 -8.66 13.04
C LEU A 159 10.68 -9.38 13.70
N ALA A 160 10.83 -10.70 13.47
CA ALA A 160 11.97 -11.46 13.98
C ALA A 160 13.29 -10.94 13.42
N GLU A 161 13.35 -10.62 12.12
CA GLU A 161 14.54 -10.05 11.48
C GLU A 161 14.77 -8.59 11.92
N MET A 162 13.74 -7.73 11.77
CA MET A 162 13.81 -6.30 12.07
C MET A 162 14.22 -6.01 13.51
N GLN A 163 13.77 -6.83 14.46
CA GLN A 163 14.01 -6.61 15.88
C GLN A 163 15.18 -7.44 16.43
N SER A 164 15.87 -8.22 15.59
CA SER A 164 16.93 -9.14 16.02
C SER A 164 18.02 -8.45 16.85
N LEU A 165 18.59 -7.36 16.33
CA LEU A 165 19.65 -6.60 16.99
C LEU A 165 19.16 -5.92 18.27
N ALA A 166 17.99 -5.28 18.22
CA ALA A 166 17.40 -4.59 19.36
C ALA A 166 17.05 -5.55 20.51
N ARG A 167 16.56 -6.76 20.18
CA ARG A 167 16.26 -7.80 21.18
C ARG A 167 17.52 -8.43 21.77
N ALA A 168 18.58 -8.59 20.96
CA ALA A 168 19.87 -9.07 21.44
C ALA A 168 20.57 -8.05 22.37
N HIS A 169 20.36 -6.75 22.15
CA HIS A 169 20.99 -5.66 22.89
C HIS A 169 19.97 -4.60 23.36
N PRO A 170 19.11 -4.92 24.35
CA PRO A 170 17.99 -4.07 24.74
C PRO A 170 18.39 -2.72 25.37
N HIS A 171 19.64 -2.58 25.81
CA HIS A 171 20.19 -1.33 26.35
C HIS A 171 21.20 -0.66 25.41
N GLY A 172 21.27 -1.10 24.15
CA GLY A 172 22.13 -0.49 23.13
C GLY A 172 21.70 0.94 22.80
N GLN A 173 22.66 1.79 22.45
CA GLN A 173 22.44 3.14 21.95
C GLN A 173 22.97 3.21 20.51
N TRP A 174 22.14 3.67 19.58
CA TRP A 174 22.41 3.74 18.15
C TRP A 174 21.93 5.07 17.58
#